data_AF-A0A7Z9LUY7-F1
#
_entry.id   AF-A0A7Z9LUY7-F1
#
_cell.length_a   1.000
_cell.length_b   1.000
_cell.length_c   1.000
_cell.angle_alpha   90.00
_cell.angle_beta   90.00
_cell.angle_gamma   90.00
#
_symmetry.space_group_name_H-M   'P 1'
#
loop_
_entity.id
_entity.type
_entity.pdbx_description
1 polymer ?
#
loop_
_entity_poly.entity_id
_entity_poly.type
_entity_poly.pdbx_seq_one_letter_code
_entity_poly.pdbx_strand_id
1 'polypeptide(L)'
;MDGFEVNEGIIVIAATNRPDVLDPALLRPGRFDRHVVVPLPDIKGRENILKTHSKNIELNKEVNLNTIARGTPGFTGADLANLVNEAALWAARQDKDAVGNEDFEYARDKVMMGAERRSLMITDEEKETTAYHEVGHALVAVSIEEVDPVHKVSIIPRGRALGVTML
;
A
#
# COMPACT_ATOMS: atom_id res chain seq x y z
N MET A 1 21.28 -3.74 30.95
CA MET A 1 22.28 -3.77 29.86
C MET A 1 23.66 -3.52 30.44
N ASP A 2 23.84 -2.47 31.25
CA ASP A 2 24.91 -2.41 32.25
C ASP A 2 24.34 -2.64 33.66
N GLY A 3 24.64 -3.80 34.23
CA GLY A 3 24.55 -4.09 35.65
C GLY A 3 25.91 -4.61 36.11
N PHE A 4 26.16 -4.65 37.43
CA PHE A 4 27.44 -5.12 38.00
C PHE A 4 27.79 -6.57 37.61
N GLU A 5 26.82 -7.34 37.14
CA GLU A 5 27.02 -8.64 36.49
C GLU A 5 26.65 -8.55 35.01
N VAL A 6 27.59 -8.93 34.14
CA VAL A 6 27.34 -9.08 32.71
C VAL A 6 26.54 -10.37 32.54
N ASN A 7 25.26 -10.26 32.22
CA ASN A 7 24.47 -11.43 31.79
C ASN A 7 24.99 -11.90 30.42
N GLU A 8 25.97 -12.80 30.43
CA GLU A 8 26.52 -13.39 29.21
C GLU A 8 25.44 -14.18 28.44
N GLY A 9 25.38 -13.99 27.11
CA GLY A 9 24.50 -14.76 26.22
C GLY A 9 23.13 -14.17 25.92
N ILE A 10 22.78 -12.98 26.42
CA ILE A 10 21.50 -12.32 26.10
C ILE A 10 21.67 -11.36 24.92
N ILE A 11 20.88 -11.54 23.86
CA ILE A 11 20.76 -10.60 22.74
C ILE A 11 19.44 -9.84 22.89
N VAL A 12 19.49 -8.51 22.82
CA VAL A 12 18.30 -7.65 22.87
C VAL A 12 18.13 -6.92 21.53
N ILE A 13 16.94 -7.01 20.96
CA ILE A 13 16.55 -6.34 19.72
C ILE A 13 15.35 -5.44 20.01
N ALA A 14 15.37 -4.21 19.51
CA ALA A 14 14.27 -3.26 19.61
C ALA A 14 14.03 -2.58 18.25
N ALA A 15 12.82 -2.06 18.05
CA ALA A 15 12.43 -1.33 16.85
C ALA A 15 11.77 0.00 17.23
N THR A 16 12.06 1.06 16.48
CA THR A 16 11.42 2.38 16.64
C THR A 16 11.24 3.04 15.28
N ASN A 17 10.15 3.81 15.12
CA ASN A 17 9.96 4.71 13.97
C ASN A 17 10.47 6.13 14.26
N ARG A 18 10.90 6.40 15.50
CA ARG A 18 11.37 7.71 15.97
C ARG A 18 12.71 7.57 16.71
N PRO A 19 13.82 7.35 15.99
CA PRO A 19 15.13 7.31 16.63
C PRO A 19 15.53 8.66 17.22
N ASP A 20 14.96 9.76 16.73
CA ASP A 20 15.18 11.15 17.16
C ASP A 20 14.78 11.43 18.61
N VAL A 21 13.79 10.70 19.14
CA VAL A 21 13.30 10.89 20.52
C VAL A 21 13.89 9.91 21.52
N LEU A 22 14.74 8.99 21.08
CA LEU A 22 15.39 8.05 21.98
C LEU A 22 16.39 8.79 22.87
N ASP A 23 16.43 8.40 24.14
CA ASP A 23 17.47 8.87 25.07
C ASP A 23 18.85 8.52 24.49
N PRO A 24 19.76 9.50 24.27
CA PRO A 24 21.11 9.25 23.78
C PRO A 24 21.89 8.26 24.64
N ALA A 25 21.52 8.08 25.91
CA ALA A 25 22.12 7.09 26.78
C ALA A 25 21.86 5.65 26.31
N LEU A 26 20.75 5.35 25.63
CA LEU A 26 20.44 4.02 25.10
C LEU A 26 21.29 3.64 23.89
N LEU A 27 21.76 4.64 23.13
CA LEU A 27 22.52 4.48 21.88
C LEU A 27 24.04 4.43 22.10
N ARG A 28 24.48 4.44 23.37
CA ARG A 28 25.91 4.34 23.72
C ARG A 28 26.41 2.90 23.58
N PRO A 29 27.70 2.70 23.26
CA PRO A 29 28.32 1.37 23.27
C PRO A 29 28.06 0.59 24.57
N GLY A 30 27.81 -0.72 24.47
CA GLY A 30 27.38 -1.59 25.57
C GLY A 30 25.86 -1.71 25.75
N ARG A 31 25.06 -1.07 24.88
CA ARG A 31 23.58 -1.05 24.93
C ARG A 31 23.03 -1.34 23.52
N PHE A 32 22.46 -0.36 22.84
CA PHE A 32 22.05 -0.50 21.44
C PHE A 32 23.16 -0.02 20.50
N ASP A 33 24.17 -0.86 20.34
CA ASP A 33 25.41 -0.49 19.63
C ASP A 33 25.26 -0.61 18.11
N ARG A 34 24.30 -1.45 17.67
CA ARG A 34 24.05 -1.76 16.27
C ARG A 34 22.70 -1.18 15.86
N HIS A 35 22.76 -0.26 14.91
CA HIS A 35 21.57 0.29 14.26
C HIS A 35 21.44 -0.29 12.85
N VAL A 36 20.27 -0.86 12.57
CA VAL A 36 19.92 -1.36 11.24
C VAL A 36 18.68 -0.59 10.79
N VAL A 37 18.85 0.26 9.78
CA VAL A 37 17.73 0.99 9.18
C VAL A 37 17.09 0.08 8.13
N VAL A 38 15.78 -0.14 8.25
CA VAL A 38 14.99 -0.89 7.27
C VAL A 38 14.16 0.13 6.47
N PRO A 39 14.59 0.50 5.25
CA PRO A 39 13.85 1.45 4.43
C PRO A 39 12.60 0.81 3.81
N LEU A 40 11.77 1.63 3.16
CA LEU A 40 10.72 1.13 2.29
C LEU A 40 11.31 0.25 1.17
N PRO A 41 10.59 -0.79 0.74
CA PRO A 41 11.06 -1.68 -0.31
C PRO A 41 11.13 -0.99 -1.68
N ASP A 42 12.19 -1.28 -2.43
CA ASP A 42 12.31 -0.94 -3.84
C ASP A 42 11.40 -1.84 -4.70
N ILE A 43 11.36 -1.63 -6.02
CA ILE A 43 10.49 -2.39 -6.93
C ILE A 43 10.72 -3.91 -6.80
N LYS A 44 12.00 -4.35 -6.72
CA LYS A 44 12.35 -5.76 -6.59
C LYS A 44 11.95 -6.32 -5.22
N GLY A 45 12.14 -5.54 -4.16
CA GLY A 45 11.71 -5.85 -2.82
C GLY A 45 10.19 -6.01 -2.75
N ARG A 46 9.42 -5.11 -3.36
CA ARG A 46 7.96 -5.21 -3.44
C ARG A 46 7.52 -6.46 -4.18
N GLU A 47 8.13 -6.76 -5.32
CA GLU A 47 7.85 -8.00 -6.06
C GLU A 47 8.13 -9.25 -5.22
N ASN A 48 9.24 -9.29 -4.46
CA ASN A 48 9.57 -10.43 -3.59
C ASN A 48 8.62 -10.56 -2.39
N ILE A 49 8.18 -9.45 -1.82
CA ILE A 49 7.16 -9.43 -0.77
C ILE A 49 5.84 -9.96 -1.31
N LEU A 50 5.38 -9.45 -2.47
CA LEU A 50 4.18 -9.95 -3.14
C LEU A 50 4.29 -11.47 -3.41
N LYS A 51 5.40 -11.93 -3.99
CA LYS A 51 5.66 -13.36 -4.20
C LYS A 51 5.55 -14.18 -2.92
N THR A 52 6.07 -13.65 -1.81
CA THR A 52 6.04 -14.34 -0.51
C THR A 52 4.62 -14.45 0.02
N HIS A 53 3.83 -13.38 -0.05
CA HIS A 53 2.46 -13.37 0.44
C HIS A 53 1.48 -14.08 -0.51
N SER A 54 1.81 -14.24 -1.79
CA SER A 54 1.00 -15.00 -2.74
C SER A 54 1.27 -16.51 -2.77
N LYS A 55 2.23 -17.04 -2.00
CA LYS A 55 2.62 -18.47 -2.07
C LYS A 55 1.47 -19.46 -1.84
N ASN A 56 0.51 -19.11 -1.00
CA ASN A 56 -0.59 -19.98 -0.60
C ASN A 56 -1.92 -19.58 -1.27
N ILE A 57 -1.86 -18.77 -2.33
CA ILE A 57 -3.03 -18.26 -3.04
C ILE A 57 -2.94 -18.74 -4.49
N GLU A 58 -4.01 -19.34 -4.99
CA GLU A 58 -4.09 -19.71 -6.40
C GLU A 58 -4.18 -18.44 -7.25
N LEU A 59 -3.14 -18.18 -8.05
CA LEU A 59 -3.09 -17.04 -8.96
C LEU A 59 -3.42 -17.49 -10.39
N ASN A 60 -4.20 -16.68 -11.10
CA ASN A 60 -4.36 -16.85 -12.54
C ASN A 60 -2.99 -16.69 -13.23
N LYS A 61 -2.73 -17.49 -14.27
CA LYS A 61 -1.49 -17.48 -15.07
C LYS A 61 -1.16 -16.12 -15.68
N GLU A 62 -2.15 -15.28 -15.88
CA GLU A 62 -2.00 -13.92 -16.42
C GLU A 62 -1.53 -12.89 -15.38
N VAL A 63 -1.49 -13.24 -14.09
CA VAL A 63 -1.07 -12.31 -13.03
C VAL A 63 0.44 -12.09 -13.09
N ASN A 64 0.82 -10.83 -13.30
CA ASN A 64 2.22 -10.42 -13.26
C ASN A 64 2.50 -9.57 -12.01
N LEU A 65 3.10 -10.19 -10.99
CA LEU A 65 3.45 -9.52 -9.73
C LEU A 65 4.45 -8.37 -9.92
N ASN A 66 5.27 -8.39 -10.97
CA ASN A 66 6.19 -7.29 -11.26
C ASN A 66 5.41 -6.03 -11.74
N THR A 67 4.34 -6.22 -12.51
CA THR A 67 3.44 -5.12 -12.89
C THR A 67 2.74 -4.54 -11.66
N ILE A 68 2.27 -5.38 -10.75
CA ILE A 68 1.64 -4.94 -9.49
C ILE A 68 2.64 -4.18 -8.60
N ALA A 69 3.89 -4.64 -8.54
CA ALA A 69 4.96 -3.96 -7.79
C ALA A 69 5.27 -2.54 -8.34
N ARG A 70 5.14 -2.34 -9.66
CA ARG A 70 5.26 -1.01 -10.28
C ARG A 70 4.11 -0.09 -9.91
N GLY A 71 2.88 -0.61 -9.87
CA GLY A 71 1.68 0.14 -9.49
C GLY A 71 1.50 0.38 -7.99
N THR A 72 2.48 0.05 -7.15
CA THR A 72 2.43 0.20 -5.68
C THR A 72 3.60 1.05 -5.14
N PRO A 73 3.88 2.24 -5.70
CA PRO A 73 4.95 3.10 -5.20
C PRO A 73 4.66 3.52 -3.75
N GLY A 74 5.71 3.54 -2.91
CA GLY A 74 5.61 3.95 -1.51
C GLY A 74 5.00 2.92 -0.54
N PHE A 75 4.52 1.78 -1.03
CA PHE A 75 3.92 0.75 -0.17
C PHE A 75 4.95 0.14 0.77
N THR A 76 4.56 -0.05 2.04
CA THR A 76 5.31 -0.83 3.02
C THR A 76 5.13 -2.33 2.76
N GLY A 77 5.92 -3.17 3.42
CA GLY A 77 5.71 -4.62 3.40
C GLY A 77 4.33 -5.03 3.94
N ALA A 78 3.81 -4.32 4.93
CA ALA A 78 2.49 -4.56 5.49
C ALA A 78 1.37 -4.20 4.49
N ASP A 79 1.53 -3.09 3.75
CA ASP A 79 0.55 -2.67 2.75
C ASP A 79 0.45 -3.70 1.60
N LEU A 80 1.58 -4.25 1.17
CA LEU A 80 1.62 -5.29 0.13
C LEU A 80 1.01 -6.61 0.61
N ALA A 81 1.28 -7.00 1.85
CA ALA A 81 0.65 -8.17 2.45
C ALA A 81 -0.87 -8.00 2.51
N ASN A 82 -1.33 -6.81 2.90
CA ASN A 82 -2.74 -6.48 2.95
C ASN A 82 -3.37 -6.43 1.55
N LEU A 83 -2.68 -5.88 0.56
CA LEU A 83 -3.12 -5.86 -0.84
C LEU A 83 -3.36 -7.28 -1.39
N VAL A 84 -2.45 -8.21 -1.12
CA VAL A 84 -2.62 -9.62 -1.53
C VAL A 84 -3.82 -10.26 -0.83
N ASN A 85 -4.00 -10.00 0.47
CA ASN A 85 -5.13 -10.52 1.23
C ASN A 85 -6.48 -9.98 0.72
N GLU A 86 -6.55 -8.67 0.44
CA GLU A 86 -7.75 -8.03 -0.09
C GLU A 86 -8.10 -8.53 -1.51
N ALA A 87 -7.09 -8.80 -2.34
CA ALA A 87 -7.30 -9.39 -3.66
C ALA A 87 -7.89 -10.81 -3.54
N ALA A 88 -7.36 -11.63 -2.63
CA ALA A 88 -7.88 -12.98 -2.38
C ALA A 88 -9.30 -12.96 -1.81
N LEU A 89 -9.58 -12.08 -0.84
CA LEU A 89 -10.93 -11.91 -0.28
C LEU A 89 -11.93 -11.41 -1.33
N TRP A 90 -11.50 -10.53 -2.23
CA TRP A 90 -12.36 -10.04 -3.31
C TRP A 90 -12.67 -11.16 -4.31
N ALA A 91 -11.67 -11.91 -4.75
CA ALA A 91 -11.85 -13.06 -5.64
C ALA A 91 -12.81 -14.10 -5.03
N ALA A 92 -12.61 -14.44 -3.75
CA ALA A 92 -13.49 -15.37 -3.02
C ALA A 92 -14.94 -14.87 -2.92
N ARG A 93 -15.16 -13.56 -2.72
CA ARG A 93 -16.50 -12.96 -2.72
C ARG A 93 -17.20 -12.99 -4.08
N GLN A 94 -16.44 -13.15 -5.16
CA GLN A 94 -16.97 -13.29 -6.52
C GLN A 94 -17.05 -14.77 -6.94
N ASP A 95 -16.87 -15.71 -6.00
CA ASP A 95 -16.84 -17.16 -6.25
C ASP A 95 -15.84 -17.56 -7.36
N LYS A 96 -14.70 -16.87 -7.45
CA LYS A 96 -13.61 -17.19 -8.39
C LYS A 96 -12.70 -18.29 -7.83
N ASP A 97 -12.27 -19.21 -8.69
CA ASP A 97 -11.32 -20.27 -8.34
C ASP A 97 -9.87 -19.79 -8.17
N ALA A 98 -9.51 -18.66 -8.79
CA ALA A 98 -8.17 -18.09 -8.73
C ALA A 98 -8.21 -16.55 -8.75
N VAL A 99 -7.21 -15.93 -8.11
CA VAL A 99 -7.05 -14.47 -8.04
C VAL A 99 -6.47 -13.95 -9.35
N GLY A 100 -7.14 -12.98 -9.97
CA GLY A 100 -6.73 -12.34 -11.23
C GLY A 100 -6.23 -10.90 -11.06
N ASN A 101 -5.81 -10.28 -12.17
CA ASN A 101 -5.32 -8.90 -12.19
C ASN A 101 -6.39 -7.90 -11.70
N GLU A 102 -7.66 -8.10 -12.06
CA GLU A 102 -8.78 -7.25 -11.64
C GLU A 102 -8.96 -7.22 -10.11
N ASP A 103 -8.69 -8.35 -9.44
CA ASP A 103 -8.82 -8.46 -7.99
C ASP A 103 -7.70 -7.70 -7.29
N PHE A 104 -6.49 -7.73 -7.85
CA PHE A 104 -5.37 -6.89 -7.41
C PHE A 104 -5.60 -5.40 -7.66
N GLU A 105 -6.19 -5.04 -8.79
CA GLU A 105 -6.58 -3.65 -9.09
C GLU A 105 -7.63 -3.15 -8.07
N TYR A 106 -8.67 -3.95 -7.79
CA TYR A 106 -9.65 -3.63 -6.76
C TYR A 106 -9.01 -3.46 -5.38
N ALA A 107 -8.13 -4.40 -5.01
CA ALA A 107 -7.42 -4.38 -3.73
C ALA A 107 -6.51 -3.15 -3.61
N ARG A 108 -5.78 -2.79 -4.67
CA ARG A 108 -4.95 -1.58 -4.70
C ARG A 108 -5.79 -0.35 -4.44
N ASP A 109 -6.88 -0.17 -5.17
CA ASP A 109 -7.77 0.97 -4.98
C ASP A 109 -8.32 1.03 -3.55
N LYS A 110 -8.67 -0.14 -2.98
CA LYS A 110 -9.16 -0.23 -1.61
C LYS A 110 -8.09 0.14 -0.58
N VAL A 111 -6.85 -0.30 -0.77
CA VAL A 111 -5.72 0.01 0.13
C VAL A 111 -5.34 1.48 0.04
N MET A 112 -5.31 2.06 -1.17
CA MET A 112 -4.92 3.46 -1.36
C MET A 112 -6.01 4.46 -0.98
N MET A 113 -7.26 4.18 -1.36
CA MET A 113 -8.37 5.15 -1.31
C MET A 113 -9.42 4.79 -0.25
N GLY A 114 -9.35 3.60 0.33
CA GLY A 114 -10.37 3.05 1.20
C GLY A 114 -11.48 2.32 0.45
N ALA A 115 -12.40 1.73 1.23
CA ALA A 115 -13.51 0.96 0.69
C ALA A 115 -14.53 1.83 -0.08
N GLU A 116 -15.13 1.23 -1.09
CA GLU A 116 -16.25 1.78 -1.86
C GLU A 116 -17.48 2.00 -0.96
N ARG A 117 -18.12 3.18 -1.07
CA ARG A 117 -19.30 3.54 -0.27
C ARG A 117 -20.61 3.31 -1.03
N ARG A 118 -20.98 2.05 -1.22
CA ARG A 118 -22.19 1.65 -1.98
C ARG A 118 -23.51 2.15 -1.40
N SER A 119 -23.58 2.41 -0.09
CA SER A 119 -24.78 2.88 0.59
C SER A 119 -24.95 4.40 0.59
N LEU A 120 -23.98 5.14 0.04
CA LEU A 120 -24.09 6.60 -0.06
C LEU A 120 -25.08 6.93 -1.17
N MET A 121 -26.23 7.50 -0.81
CA MET A 121 -27.12 8.10 -1.80
C MET A 121 -26.49 9.40 -2.31
N ILE A 122 -26.24 9.44 -3.61
CA ILE A 122 -25.76 10.61 -4.34
C ILE A 122 -26.81 10.92 -5.40
N THR A 123 -27.30 12.15 -5.40
CA THR A 123 -28.23 12.66 -6.42
C THR A 123 -27.56 12.74 -7.78
N ASP A 124 -28.33 12.76 -8.87
CA ASP A 124 -27.73 12.87 -10.21
C ASP A 124 -27.00 14.21 -10.43
N GLU A 125 -27.47 15.29 -9.80
CA GLU A 125 -26.81 16.61 -9.81
C GLU A 125 -25.44 16.60 -9.09
N GLU A 126 -25.34 15.92 -7.93
CA GLU A 126 -24.08 15.73 -7.23
C GLU A 126 -23.10 14.84 -8.00
N LYS A 127 -23.60 13.81 -8.69
CA LYS A 127 -22.78 12.97 -9.57
C LYS A 127 -22.23 13.76 -10.75
N GLU A 128 -23.07 14.57 -11.40
CA GLU A 128 -22.66 15.43 -12.51
C GLU A 128 -21.61 16.45 -12.06
N THR A 129 -21.82 17.09 -10.91
CA THR A 129 -20.85 18.02 -10.31
C THR A 129 -19.51 17.33 -10.03
N THR A 130 -19.54 16.12 -9.48
CA THR A 130 -18.33 15.31 -9.22
C THR A 130 -17.65 14.91 -10.53
N ALA A 131 -18.41 14.57 -11.56
CA ALA A 131 -17.86 14.24 -12.88
C ALA A 131 -17.10 15.42 -13.49
N TYR A 132 -17.67 16.63 -13.47
CA TYR A 132 -16.96 17.82 -13.94
C TYR A 132 -15.71 18.13 -13.10
N HIS A 133 -15.77 17.91 -11.78
CA HIS A 133 -14.62 18.10 -10.89
C HIS A 133 -13.45 17.18 -11.27
N GLU A 134 -13.71 15.88 -11.38
CA GLU A 134 -12.66 14.89 -11.72
C GLU A 134 -12.16 15.04 -13.17
N VAL A 135 -13.05 15.37 -14.12
CA VAL A 135 -12.63 15.70 -15.50
C VAL A 135 -11.74 16.93 -15.51
N GLY A 136 -11.99 17.93 -14.66
CA GLY A 136 -11.12 19.09 -14.48
C GLY A 136 -9.70 18.70 -14.08
N HIS A 137 -9.56 17.84 -13.06
CA HIS A 137 -8.25 17.31 -12.66
C HIS A 137 -7.56 16.55 -13.79
N ALA A 138 -8.30 15.67 -14.47
CA ALA A 138 -7.76 14.85 -15.56
C ALA A 138 -7.31 15.71 -16.76
N LEU A 139 -8.10 16.71 -17.16
CA LEU A 139 -7.74 17.61 -18.25
C LEU A 139 -6.49 18.42 -17.95
N VAL A 140 -6.39 18.96 -16.73
CA VAL A 140 -5.19 19.72 -16.32
C VAL A 140 -3.97 18.82 -16.30
N ALA A 141 -4.08 17.60 -15.74
CA ALA A 141 -2.96 16.66 -15.68
C ALA A 141 -2.46 16.23 -17.07
N VAL A 142 -3.36 15.95 -18.02
CA VAL A 142 -2.98 15.56 -19.39
C VAL A 142 -2.41 16.74 -20.20
N SER A 143 -2.69 17.98 -19.79
CA SER A 143 -2.23 19.17 -20.51
C SER A 143 -0.82 19.64 -20.12
N ILE A 144 -0.21 19.07 -19.07
CA ILE A 144 1.10 19.48 -18.54
C ILE A 144 2.06 18.30 -18.67
N GLU A 145 3.16 18.47 -19.41
CA GLU A 145 4.10 17.38 -19.73
C GLU A 145 4.87 16.84 -18.50
N GLU A 146 5.09 17.68 -17.49
CA GLU A 146 5.86 17.33 -16.29
C GLU A 146 5.04 16.60 -15.21
N VAL A 147 3.73 16.44 -15.40
CA VAL A 147 2.84 15.78 -14.45
C VAL A 147 2.81 14.28 -14.73
N ASP A 148 2.73 13.48 -13.66
CA ASP A 148 2.57 12.02 -13.78
C ASP A 148 1.30 11.67 -14.59
N PRO A 149 1.34 10.65 -15.46
CA PRO A 149 0.27 10.35 -16.39
C PRO A 149 -0.99 9.83 -15.69
N VAL A 150 -2.16 10.34 -16.05
CA VAL A 150 -3.43 9.87 -15.47
C VAL A 150 -3.60 8.35 -15.61
N HIS A 151 -3.62 7.67 -14.48
CA HIS A 151 -3.80 6.22 -14.36
C HIS A 151 -5.29 5.84 -14.32
N LYS A 152 -6.11 6.57 -13.55
CA LYS A 152 -7.53 6.25 -13.38
C LYS A 152 -8.37 7.46 -12.98
N VAL A 153 -9.57 7.57 -13.57
CA VAL A 153 -10.58 8.57 -13.18
C VAL A 153 -11.85 7.85 -12.77
N SER A 154 -12.44 8.23 -11.63
CA SER A 154 -13.64 7.61 -11.10
C SER A 154 -14.49 8.59 -10.30
N ILE A 155 -15.80 8.59 -10.53
CA ILE A 155 -16.79 9.32 -9.71
C ILE A 155 -17.42 8.44 -8.62
N ILE A 156 -16.89 7.23 -8.43
CA ILE A 156 -17.38 6.30 -7.40
C ILE A 156 -16.78 6.72 -6.05
N PRO A 157 -17.61 6.97 -5.02
CA PRO A 157 -17.14 7.42 -3.71
C PRO A 157 -16.33 6.32 -3.00
N ARG A 158 -15.12 6.68 -2.56
CA ARG A 158 -14.20 5.79 -1.81
C ARG A 158 -13.63 6.52 -0.61
N GLY A 159 -13.62 5.86 0.53
CA GLY A 159 -13.13 6.45 1.78
C GLY A 159 -13.82 7.79 2.09
N ARG A 160 -13.04 8.88 2.11
CA ARG A 160 -13.55 10.24 2.36
C ARG A 160 -13.81 11.04 1.07
N ALA A 161 -13.47 10.51 -0.10
CA ALA A 161 -13.60 11.18 -1.38
C ALA A 161 -14.92 10.81 -2.10
N LEU A 162 -15.48 11.75 -2.86
CA LEU A 162 -16.68 11.55 -3.69
C LEU A 162 -16.34 11.14 -5.12
N GLY A 163 -15.16 11.52 -5.60
CA GLY A 163 -14.53 11.10 -6.84
C GLY A 163 -13.00 11.05 -6.65
N VAL A 164 -12.28 10.53 -7.64
CA VAL A 164 -10.83 10.49 -7.63
C VAL A 164 -10.26 10.49 -9.05
N THR A 165 -9.21 11.28 -9.22
CA THR A 165 -8.30 11.27 -10.36
C THR A 165 -6.93 10.83 -9.85
N MET A 166 -6.48 9.66 -10.28
CA MET A 166 -5.20 9.08 -9.95
C MET A 166 -4.22 9.35 -11.08
N LEU A 167 -3.11 10.00 -10.74
CA LEU A 167 -1.92 10.19 -11.57
C LEU A 167 -0.95 9.02 -11.39
#